data_AF-A0AAJ1TW24-F1
#
_entry.id   AF-A0AAJ1TW24-F1
#
_cell.length_a   1.000
_cell.length_b   1.000
_cell.length_c   1.000
_cell.angle_alpha   90.00
_cell.angle_beta   90.00
_cell.angle_gamma   90.00
#
_symmetry.space_group_name_H-M   'P 1'
#
loop_
_entity.id
_entity.type
_entity.pdbx_description
1 polymer ?
#
loop_
_entity_poly.entity_id
_entity_poly.type
_entity_poly.pdbx_seq_one_letter_code
_entity_poly.pdbx_strand_id
1 'polypeptide(L)' 'MKNVTVTMDEDLLRRARVAAAHEGKSLSRFVAETVEQRVGRPVSQSEALAQFLAGPPLHVLDENGRAPSRDQLYDE' A
#
# COMPACT_ATOMS: atom_id res chain seq x y z
N MET A 1 -12.67 2.04 15.94
CA MET A 1 -12.01 3.32 15.62
C MET A 1 -11.11 3.70 16.77
N LYS A 2 -9.85 4.09 16.52
CA LYS A 2 -8.96 4.66 17.54
C LYS A 2 -8.82 6.15 17.24
N ASN A 3 -8.78 6.98 18.28
CA ASN A 3 -8.62 8.43 18.12
C ASN A 3 -7.14 8.80 18.23
N VAL A 4 -6.73 9.80 17.45
CA VAL A 4 -5.38 10.39 17.49
C VAL A 4 -5.52 11.89 17.68
N THR A 5 -4.71 12.46 18.57
CA THR A 5 -4.55 13.91 18.70
C THR A 5 -3.31 14.34 17.94
N VAL A 6 -3.44 15.35 17.08
CA VAL A 6 -2.36 15.86 16.25
C VAL A 6 -2.22 17.35 16.52
N THR A 7 -0.99 17.80 16.80
CA THR A 7 -0.66 19.22 16.86
C THR A 7 -0.39 19.73 15.45
N MET A 8 -1.02 20.83 15.07
CA MET A 8 -0.84 21.48 13.77
C MET A 8 -0.54 22.95 13.96
N ASP A 9 0.23 23.49 13.04
CA ASP A 9 0.32 24.94 12.84
C ASP A 9 -1.08 25.52 12.57
N GLU A 10 -1.35 26.70 13.10
CA GLU A 10 -2.70 27.31 13.06
C GLU A 10 -3.14 27.67 11.64
N ASP A 11 -2.20 28.16 10.82
CA ASP A 11 -2.47 28.46 9.41
C ASP A 11 -2.75 27.18 8.60
N LEU A 12 -2.01 26.11 8.89
CA LEU A 12 -2.27 24.79 8.29
C LEU A 12 -3.65 24.26 8.69
N LEU A 13 -4.03 24.36 9.96
CA LEU A 13 -5.33 23.91 10.45
C LEU A 13 -6.48 24.66 9.76
N ARG A 14 -6.33 25.97 9.54
CA ARG A 14 -7.31 26.78 8.81
C ARG A 14 -7.47 26.29 7.37
N ARG A 15 -6.37 26.12 6.62
CA ARG A 15 -6.41 25.63 5.24
C ARG A 15 -7.01 24.23 5.14
N ALA A 16 -6.67 23.34 6.08
CA ALA A 16 -7.21 21.98 6.12
C ALA A 16 -8.73 21.96 6.33
N ARG A 17 -9.27 22.85 7.17
CA ARG A 17 -10.73 22.98 7.36
C ARG A 17 -11.43 23.46 6.08
N VAL A 18 -10.83 24.42 5.37
CA VAL A 18 -11.38 24.92 4.09
C VAL A 18 -11.38 23.80 3.04
N ALA A 19 -10.27 23.06 2.92
CA ALA A 19 -10.16 21.93 2.00
C ALA A 19 -11.20 20.84 2.32
N ALA A 20 -11.34 20.46 3.59
CA ALA A 20 -12.34 19.49 4.02
C ALA A 20 -13.77 19.95 3.70
N ALA A 21 -14.09 21.23 3.94
CA ALA A 21 -15.40 21.79 3.63
C ALA A 21 -15.68 21.83 2.12
N HIS A 22 -14.68 22.13 1.29
CA HIS A 22 -14.80 22.10 -0.17
C HIS A 22 -15.15 20.69 -0.69
N GLU A 23 -14.70 19.65 0.01
CA GLU A 23 -15.06 18.25 -0.29
C GLU A 23 -16.32 17.76 0.45
N GLY A 24 -17.00 18.61 1.21
CA GLY A 24 -18.18 18.23 2.01
C GLY A 24 -17.87 17.26 3.15
N LYS A 25 -16.63 17.25 3.66
CA LYS A 25 -16.14 16.32 4.69
C LYS A 25 -15.89 17.05 6.02
N SER A 26 -15.99 16.31 7.12
CA SER A 26 -15.42 16.78 8.39
C SER A 26 -13.90 16.78 8.31
N LEU A 27 -13.25 17.64 9.10
CA LEU A 27 -11.78 17.68 9.18
C LEU A 27 -11.18 16.32 9.55
N SER A 28 -11.79 15.60 10.50
CA SER A 28 -11.35 14.26 10.91
C SER A 28 -11.41 13.24 9.78
N ARG A 29 -12.48 13.26 8.96
CA ARG A 29 -12.61 12.38 7.79
C ARG A 29 -11.59 12.74 6.72
N PHE A 30 -11.45 14.04 6.41
CA PHE A 30 -10.46 14.53 5.45
C PHE A 30 -9.04 14.09 5.82
N VAL A 31 -8.64 14.26 7.09
CA VAL A 31 -7.31 13.83 7.57
C VAL A 31 -7.15 12.32 7.50
N ALA A 32 -8.15 11.55 7.94
CA ALA A 32 -8.10 10.09 7.90
C ALA A 32 -7.92 9.55 6.47
N GLU A 33 -8.68 10.07 5.51
CA GLU A 33 -8.58 9.68 4.10
C GLU A 33 -7.24 10.11 3.49
N THR A 34 -6.73 11.30 3.83
CA THR A 34 -5.40 11.74 3.38
C THR A 34 -4.30 10.81 3.89
N VAL A 35 -4.39 10.36 5.14
CA VAL A 35 -3.45 9.39 5.72
C VAL A 35 -3.58 8.02 5.03
N GLU A 36 -4.80 7.54 4.78
CA GLU A 36 -5.04 6.28 4.08
C GLU A 36 -4.46 6.32 2.65
N GLN A 37 -4.65 7.41 1.92
CA GLN A 37 -4.07 7.59 0.58
C GLN A 37 -2.54 7.56 0.60
N ARG A 38 -1.92 8.14 1.64
CA ARG A 38 -0.46 8.22 1.73
C ARG A 38 0.18 6.92 2.21
N VAL A 39 -0.42 6.27 3.20
CA VAL A 39 0.08 5.01 3.77
C VAL A 39 -0.31 3.81 2.89
N GLY A 40 -1.35 3.96 2.08
CA GLY A 40 -1.95 2.88 1.31
C GLY A 40 -2.89 2.04 2.18
N ARG A 41 -3.73 1.25 1.50
CA ARG A 41 -4.50 0.20 2.17
C ARG A 41 -3.59 -0.99 2.45
N PRO A 42 -3.75 -1.68 3.60
CA PRO A 42 -3.12 -2.97 3.79
C PRO A 42 -3.59 -3.90 2.67
N VAL A 43 -2.65 -4.26 1.78
CA VAL A 43 -2.90 -5.24 0.73
C VAL A 43 -3.15 -6.57 1.43
N SER A 44 -4.26 -7.23 1.12
CA SER A 44 -4.50 -8.57 1.68
C SER A 44 -3.38 -9.51 1.24
N GLN A 45 -3.04 -10.53 2.04
CA GLN A 45 -2.02 -11.51 1.66
C GLN A 45 -2.29 -12.11 0.28
N SER A 46 -3.56 -12.39 -0.02
CA SER A 46 -4.01 -12.90 -1.32
C SER A 46 -3.76 -11.92 -2.47
N GLU A 47 -3.97 -10.62 -2.25
CA GLU A 47 -3.81 -9.59 -3.26
C GLU A 47 -2.33 -9.26 -3.49
N ALA A 48 -1.51 -9.31 -2.43
CA ALA A 48 -0.06 -9.23 -2.53
C ALA A 48 0.53 -10.43 -3.29
N LEU A 49 0.02 -11.64 -3.03
CA LEU A 49 0.42 -12.85 -3.75
C LEU A 49 -0.01 -12.78 -5.23
N ALA A 50 -1.24 -12.35 -5.51
CA ALA A 50 -1.72 -12.16 -6.88
C ALA A 50 -0.86 -11.15 -7.65
N GLN A 51 -0.51 -10.03 -7.02
CA GLN A 51 0.34 -9.01 -7.63
C GLN A 51 1.77 -9.52 -7.88
N PHE A 52 2.32 -10.32 -6.95
CA PHE A 52 3.61 -10.98 -7.13
C PHE A 52 3.61 -11.97 -8.31
N LEU A 53 2.58 -12.82 -8.38
CA LEU A 53 2.45 -13.83 -9.44
C LEU A 53 2.08 -13.25 -10.81
N ALA A 54 1.51 -12.04 -10.85
CA ALA A 54 1.23 -11.32 -12.10
C ALA A 54 2.47 -10.66 -12.73
N GLY A 55 3.60 -10.63 -12.01
CA GLY A 55 4.87 -10.13 -12.53
C GLY A 55 5.46 -11.04 -13.63
N PRO A 56 6.49 -10.56 -14.36
CA PRO A 56 7.21 -11.41 -15.30
C PRO A 56 7.79 -12.64 -14.57
N PRO A 57 7.95 -13.79 -15.27
CA PRO A 57 8.55 -14.96 -14.66
C PRO A 57 9.89 -14.60 -14.03
N LEU A 58 10.11 -15.07 -12.80
CA LEU A 58 11.42 -14.95 -12.17
C LEU A 58 12.44 -15.65 -13.09
N HIS A 59 13.67 -15.11 -13.18
CA HIS A 59 14.79 -15.72 -13.92
C HIS A 59 15.32 -17.00 -13.26
N VAL A 60 14.40 -17.83 -12.76
CA VAL A 60 14.63 -19.15 -12.16
C VAL A 60 14.16 -20.26 -13.09
N LEU A 61 13.54 -19.90 -14.22
CA LEU A 61 13.08 -20.83 -15.23
C LEU A 61 14.16 -20.98 -16.32
N ASP A 62 14.30 -22.20 -16.82
CA ASP A 62 15.13 -22.49 -17.99
C ASP A 62 14.52 -21.93 -19.30
N GLU A 63 15.19 -22.17 -20.42
CA GLU A 63 14.73 -21.79 -21.77
C GLU A 63 13.36 -22.38 -22.16
N ASN A 64 12.90 -23.42 -21.45
CA ASN A 64 11.60 -24.08 -21.64
C ASN A 64 10.55 -23.65 -20.60
N GLY A 65 10.86 -22.67 -19.74
CA GLY A 65 9.95 -22.19 -18.71
C GLY A 65 9.81 -23.12 -17.51
N ARG A 66 10.75 -24.04 -17.28
CA ARG A 66 10.74 -24.98 -16.15
C ARG A 66 11.68 -24.54 -15.04
N ALA A 67 11.21 -24.64 -13.80
CA ALA A 67 12.06 -24.47 -12.63
C ALA A 67 12.97 -25.69 -12.44
N PRO A 68 14.21 -25.52 -11.95
CA PRO A 68 15.11 -26.63 -11.67
C PRO A 68 14.54 -27.55 -10.59
N SER A 69 14.82 -28.86 -10.71
CA SER A 69 14.52 -29.82 -9.67
C SER A 69 15.43 -29.61 -8.46
N ARG A 70 15.04 -30.16 -7.31
CA ARG A 70 15.87 -30.13 -6.10
C ARG A 70 17.25 -30.75 -6.36
N ASP A 71 17.28 -31.91 -6.99
CA ASP A 71 18.49 -32.66 -7.30
C ASP A 71 19.44 -31.80 -8.17
N GLN A 72 18.92 -31.09 -9.17
CA GLN A 72 19.69 -30.16 -10.00
C GLN A 72 20.31 -28.97 -9.24
N LEU A 73 19.73 -28.58 -8.10
CA LEU A 73 20.21 -27.46 -7.29
C LEU A 73 21.21 -27.86 -6.21
N TYR A 74 21.21 -29.12 -5.78
CA TYR A 74 21.92 -29.55 -4.57
C TYR A 74 22.80 -30.80 -4.75
N ASP A 75 22.81 -31.44 -5.91
CA ASP A 75 23.65 -32.63 -6.19
C ASP A 75 25.04 -32.25 -6.74
N GLU A 76 25.76 -31.36 -6.05
CA GLU A 76 27.23 -31.25 -6.12
C GLU A 76 27.88 -31.82 -4.85
#